data_AF-A0A9D5VNC8-F1
#
_entry.id   AF-A0A9D5VNC8-F1
#
_cell.length_a   1.000
_cell.length_b   1.000
_cell.length_c   1.000
_cell.angle_alpha   90.00
_cell.angle_beta   90.00
_cell.angle_gamma   90.00
#
_symmetry.space_group_name_H-M   'P 1'
#
loop_
_entity.id
_entity.type
_entity.pdbx_description
1 polymer ?
#
loop_
_entity_poly.entity_id
_entity_poly.type
_entity_poly.pdbx_seq_one_letter_code
_entity_poly.pdbx_strand_id
1 'polypeptide(L)'
;FLKEGREIKKQCLPIETSTAYFEWVGLPLGEYAVLIIHDENNNDRVDTNFFGIPKEGVGTSNNPVTRFRPPSFNQSKFELKDEETKLVIHTTYR
;
A
#
# COMPACT_ATOMS: atom_id res chain seq x y z
N PHE A 1 7.37 2.11 -7.70
CA PHE A 1 6.65 2.96 -6.74
C PHE A 1 6.72 2.41 -5.33
N LEU A 2 6.94 1.08 -5.17
CA LEU A 2 7.09 0.40 -3.87
C LEU A 2 8.36 0.72 -3.06
N LYS A 3 9.00 1.88 -3.31
CA LYS A 3 10.15 2.33 -2.52
C LYS A 3 9.67 3.44 -1.62
N GLU A 4 10.03 3.36 -0.34
CA GLU A 4 9.79 4.43 0.60
C GLU A 4 10.43 5.75 0.12
N GLY A 5 9.80 6.88 0.46
CA GLY A 5 10.23 8.22 0.12
C GLY A 5 9.83 8.65 -1.30
N ARG A 6 8.95 7.90 -1.97
CA ARG A 6 8.41 8.24 -3.30
C ARG A 6 6.91 8.49 -3.28
N GLU A 7 6.31 8.47 -2.10
CA GLU A 7 4.92 8.79 -1.87
C GLU A 7 4.69 10.30 -1.85
N ILE A 8 3.51 10.72 -2.32
CA ILE A 8 3.06 12.12 -2.23
C ILE A 8 2.35 12.41 -0.88
N LYS A 9 1.90 11.35 -0.21
CA LYS A 9 1.20 11.34 1.08
C LYS A 9 1.50 10.02 1.78
N LYS A 10 1.72 10.09 3.09
CA LYS A 10 1.91 8.95 4.01
C LYS A 10 0.98 9.17 5.21
N GLN A 11 0.37 8.10 5.70
CA GLN A 11 -0.35 8.08 6.97
C GLN A 11 -0.02 6.77 7.67
N CYS A 12 0.20 6.82 8.98
CA CYS A 12 0.43 5.65 9.82
C CYS A 12 -0.58 5.72 10.97
N LEU A 13 -1.18 4.58 11.30
CA LEU A 13 -2.14 4.44 12.38
C LEU A 13 -1.87 3.10 13.08
N PRO A 14 -1.88 3.05 14.42
CA PRO A 14 -1.89 1.78 15.13
C PRO A 14 -3.20 1.04 14.81
N ILE A 15 -3.14 -0.29 14.70
CA ILE A 15 -4.30 -1.13 14.45
C ILE A 15 -4.40 -2.18 15.57
N GLU A 16 -5.60 -2.34 16.11
CA GLU A 16 -5.90 -3.38 17.11
C GLU A 16 -6.75 -4.51 16.51
N THR A 17 -7.18 -4.34 15.26
CA THR A 17 -8.06 -5.28 14.54
C THR A 17 -7.46 -5.64 13.18
N SER A 18 -8.11 -6.53 12.45
CA SER A 18 -7.68 -6.95 11.10
C SER A 18 -7.98 -5.93 10.00
N THR A 19 -8.63 -4.81 10.31
CA THR A 19 -8.99 -3.77 9.33
C THR A 19 -8.62 -2.39 9.83
N ALA A 20 -8.09 -1.58 8.92
CA ALA A 20 -7.79 -0.17 9.14
C ALA A 20 -8.50 0.70 8.10
N TYR A 21 -8.89 1.90 8.51
CA TYR A 21 -9.55 2.87 7.64
C TYR A 21 -8.65 4.09 7.48
N PHE A 22 -8.47 4.49 6.23
CA PHE A 22 -7.69 5.67 5.87
C PHE A 22 -8.54 6.57 4.97
N GLU A 23 -8.42 7.87 5.20
CA GLU A 23 -9.12 8.88 4.42
C GLU A 23 -8.12 9.96 4.00
N TRP A 24 -8.12 10.28 2.71
CA TRP A 24 -7.36 11.40 2.17
C TRP A 24 -8.31 12.37 1.48
N VAL A 25 -8.32 13.61 1.94
CA VAL A 25 -9.15 14.69 1.39
C VAL A 25 -8.28 15.67 0.60
N GLY A 26 -8.83 16.22 -0.47
CA GLY A 26 -8.18 17.27 -1.26
C GLY A 26 -7.03 16.77 -2.14
N LEU A 27 -7.05 15.50 -2.56
CA LEU A 27 -6.14 15.01 -3.58
C LEU A 27 -6.54 15.55 -4.96
N PRO A 28 -5.60 16.08 -5.77
CA PRO A 28 -5.87 16.45 -7.15
C PRO A 28 -6.40 15.24 -7.95
N LEU A 29 -7.25 15.47 -8.94
CA LEU A 29 -7.64 14.39 -9.86
C LEU A 29 -6.40 13.86 -10.60
N GLY A 30 -6.37 12.54 -10.84
CA GLY A 30 -5.21 11.91 -11.49
C GLY A 30 -5.05 10.42 -11.19
N GLU A 31 -3.92 9.86 -11.63
CA GLU A 31 -3.59 8.46 -11.41
C GLU A 31 -2.78 8.27 -10.12
N TYR A 32 -3.24 7.35 -9.27
CA TYR A 32 -2.62 7.05 -7.99
C TYR A 32 -2.43 5.55 -7.82
N ALA A 33 -1.48 5.16 -6.98
CA ALA A 33 -1.38 3.81 -6.45
C ALA A 33 -1.12 3.90 -4.95
N VAL A 34 -1.75 3.03 -4.18
CA VAL A 34 -1.56 2.91 -2.73
C VAL A 34 -0.68 1.69 -2.46
N LEU A 35 0.29 1.86 -1.56
CA LEU A 35 1.05 0.79 -0.93
C LEU A 35 0.70 0.79 0.56
N ILE A 36 0.33 -0.37 1.09
CA ILE A 36 0.13 -0.63 2.51
C ILE A 36 1.26 -1.52 2.99
N ILE A 37 1.86 -1.13 4.12
CA ILE A 37 2.83 -1.91 4.87
C ILE A 37 2.25 -2.01 6.29
N HIS A 38 2.16 -3.23 6.81
CA HIS A 38 1.90 -3.47 8.22
C HIS A 38 3.25 -3.65 8.90
N ASP A 39 3.71 -2.64 9.63
CA ASP A 39 4.93 -2.69 10.44
C ASP A 39 4.58 -3.35 11.78
N GLU A 40 4.90 -4.63 11.91
CA GLU A 40 4.48 -5.47 13.05
C GLU A 40 5.40 -5.30 14.25
N ASN A 41 6.64 -4.90 14.02
CA ASN A 41 7.64 -4.72 15.08
C ASN A 41 7.93 -3.25 15.40
N ASN A 42 7.24 -2.32 14.75
CA ASN A 42 7.24 -0.89 15.00
C ASN A 42 8.65 -0.28 14.86
N ASN A 43 9.36 -0.64 13.79
CA ASN A 43 10.71 -0.15 13.50
C ASN A 43 10.76 0.89 12.37
N ASP A 44 9.60 1.29 11.83
CA ASP A 44 9.40 2.22 10.73
C ASP A 44 10.09 1.80 9.42
N ARG A 45 10.35 0.51 9.22
CA ARG A 45 11.03 -0.03 8.03
C ARG A 45 10.22 -1.15 7.43
N VAL A 46 10.33 -1.29 6.11
CA VAL A 46 9.88 -2.50 5.44
C VAL A 46 10.93 -3.58 5.66
N ASP A 47 10.66 -4.47 6.61
CA ASP A 47 11.57 -5.59 6.84
C ASP A 47 11.53 -6.58 5.69
N THR A 48 12.70 -6.88 5.14
CA THR A 48 12.83 -7.80 4.01
C THR A 48 13.83 -8.91 4.31
N ASN A 49 13.65 -10.06 3.65
CA ASN A 49 14.65 -11.13 3.66
C ASN A 49 15.80 -10.83 2.66
N PHE A 50 16.80 -11.71 2.59
CA PHE A 50 17.95 -11.54 1.70
C PHE A 50 17.59 -11.41 0.20
N PHE A 51 16.40 -11.87 -0.19
CA PHE A 51 15.87 -11.74 -1.55
C PHE A 51 14.99 -10.50 -1.75
N GLY A 52 14.91 -9.60 -0.76
CA GLY A 52 14.10 -8.38 -0.82
C GLY A 52 12.59 -8.63 -0.70
N ILE A 53 12.18 -9.82 -0.23
CA ILE A 53 10.78 -10.16 -0.01
C ILE A 53 10.37 -9.60 1.36
N PRO A 54 9.26 -8.84 1.46
CA PRO A 54 8.73 -8.37 2.74
C PRO A 54 8.46 -9.52 3.70
N LYS A 55 8.90 -9.35 4.95
CA LYS A 55 8.63 -10.28 6.06
C LYS A 55 7.32 -9.95 6.79
N GLU A 56 6.82 -8.75 6.58
CA GLU A 56 5.60 -8.25 7.20
C GLU A 56 4.51 -8.05 6.12
N GLY A 57 3.29 -7.78 6.57
CA GLY A 57 2.12 -7.67 5.69
C GLY A 57 2.26 -6.54 4.68
N VAL A 58 2.14 -6.85 3.39
CA VAL A 58 2.15 -5.83 2.32
C VAL A 58 0.94 -5.96 1.40
N GLY A 59 0.43 -4.83 0.91
CA GLY A 59 -0.68 -4.78 -0.03
C GLY A 59 -0.59 -3.58 -0.97
N THR A 60 -1.22 -3.66 -2.14
CA THR A 60 -1.33 -2.51 -3.05
C THR A 60 -2.75 -2.37 -3.57
N SER A 61 -3.13 -1.16 -3.97
CA SER A 61 -4.38 -0.93 -4.71
C SER A 61 -4.52 -1.87 -5.92
N ASN A 62 -5.77 -2.15 -6.30
CA ASN A 62 -6.20 -3.16 -7.29
C ASN A 62 -5.93 -4.64 -6.93
N ASN A 63 -5.28 -4.94 -5.80
CA ASN A 63 -4.99 -6.31 -5.35
C ASN A 63 -4.46 -7.25 -6.47
N PRO A 64 -3.43 -6.86 -7.25
CA PRO A 64 -2.99 -7.63 -8.39
C PRO A 64 -2.39 -8.98 -7.96
N VAL A 65 -2.80 -10.06 -8.61
CA VAL A 65 -2.20 -11.38 -8.40
C VAL A 65 -0.77 -11.39 -8.92
N THR A 66 0.20 -11.46 -8.01
CA THR A 66 1.63 -11.47 -8.32
C THR A 66 2.34 -12.62 -7.60
N ARG A 67 2.95 -13.54 -8.38
CA ARG A 67 3.64 -14.72 -7.81
C ARG A 67 5.15 -14.53 -7.68
N PHE A 68 5.80 -14.01 -8.72
CA PHE A 68 7.28 -14.03 -8.84
C PHE A 68 7.93 -12.64 -8.92
N ARG A 69 7.14 -11.56 -8.87
CA ARG A 69 7.64 -10.19 -8.96
C ARG A 69 6.75 -9.24 -8.16
N PRO A 70 7.29 -8.14 -7.63
CA PRO A 70 6.47 -7.10 -7.01
C PRO A 70 5.46 -6.52 -8.02
N PRO A 71 4.29 -6.05 -7.55
CA PRO A 71 3.36 -5.28 -8.37
C PRO A 71 4.02 -4.05 -8.99
N SER A 72 3.74 -3.79 -10.28
CA SER A 72 4.15 -2.54 -10.93
C SER A 72 3.16 -1.42 -10.63
N PHE A 73 3.57 -0.16 -10.82
CA PHE A 73 2.66 0.98 -10.67
C PHE A 73 1.43 0.83 -11.56
N ASN A 74 1.61 0.44 -12.82
CA ASN A 74 0.51 0.24 -13.75
C ASN A 74 -0.46 -0.88 -13.33
N GLN A 75 0.00 -1.88 -12.58
CA GLN A 75 -0.90 -2.92 -12.05
C GLN A 75 -1.67 -2.43 -10.84
N SER A 76 -1.07 -1.56 -10.04
CA SER A 76 -1.67 -1.03 -8.82
C SER A 76 -2.42 0.29 -9.02
N LYS A 77 -2.28 0.97 -10.17
CA LYS A 77 -2.84 2.30 -10.36
C LYS A 77 -4.36 2.30 -10.50
N PHE A 78 -5.00 3.29 -9.92
CA PHE A 78 -6.39 3.64 -10.13
C PHE A 78 -6.48 5.13 -10.49
N GLU A 79 -7.58 5.51 -11.11
CA GLU A 79 -7.82 6.90 -11.53
C GLU A 79 -8.82 7.54 -10.56
N LEU A 80 -8.41 8.64 -9.92
CA LEU A 80 -9.28 9.48 -9.12
C LEU A 80 -9.97 10.48 -10.06
N LYS A 81 -11.22 10.20 -10.43
CA LYS A 81 -12.03 10.99 -11.39
C LYS A 81 -13.07 11.90 -10.75
N ASP A 82 -13.61 11.47 -9.62
CA ASP A 82 -14.73 12.09 -8.93
C ASP A 82 -14.36 12.43 -7.48
N GLU A 83 -15.31 13.00 -6.75
CA GLU A 83 -15.14 13.45 -5.36
C GLU A 83 -14.80 12.33 -4.38
N GLU A 84 -15.23 11.09 -4.65
CA GLU A 84 -15.00 9.94 -3.76
C GLU A 84 -14.51 8.70 -4.52
N THR A 85 -13.45 8.07 -4.01
CA THR A 85 -13.00 6.75 -4.46
C THR A 85 -12.78 5.86 -3.23
N LYS A 86 -13.45 4.71 -3.20
CA LYS A 86 -13.32 3.72 -2.14
C LYS A 86 -12.55 2.52 -2.64
N LEU A 87 -11.51 2.13 -1.92
CA LEU A 87 -10.66 0.98 -2.22
C LEU A 87 -10.61 0.05 -1.03
N VAL A 88 -10.70 -1.26 -1.30
CA VAL A 88 -10.37 -2.30 -0.33
C VAL A 88 -9.05 -2.93 -0.76
N ILE A 89 -8.05 -2.87 0.11
CA ILE A 89 -6.71 -3.40 -0.15
C ILE A 89 -6.45 -4.55 0.81
N HIS A 90 -6.10 -5.72 0.27
CA HIS A 90 -5.77 -6.88 1.06
C HIS A 90 -4.26 -6.97 1.24
N THR A 91 -3.80 -6.98 2.49
CA THR A 91 -2.41 -7.29 2.83
C THR A 91 -2.19 -8.79 2.74
N THR A 92 -1.06 -9.19 2.16
CA THR A 92 -0.60 -10.59 2.17
C THR A 92 0.61 -10.71 3.08
N TYR A 93 0.62 -11.77 3.87
CA TYR A 93 1.74 -12.18 4.73
C TYR A 93 2.39 -13.40 4.07
N ARG A 94 3.73 -13.45 4.00
CA ARG A 94 4.48 -14.50 3.29
C ARG A 94 5.60 -15.07 4.14
#